data_AF-A0A954YXT6-F1
#
_entry.id   AF-A0A954YXT6-F1
#
_cell.length_a   1.000
_cell.length_b   1.000
_cell.length_c   1.000
_cell.angle_alpha   90.00
_cell.angle_beta   90.00
_cell.angle_gamma   90.00
#
_symmetry.space_group_name_H-M   'P 1'
#
loop_
_entity.id
_entity.type
_entity.pdbx_description
1 polymer ?
#
loop_
_entity_poly.entity_id
_entity_poly.type
_entity_poly.pdbx_seq_one_letter_code
_entity_poly.pdbx_strand_id
1 'polypeptide(L)'
;MRAGFSPWSLPDQPVKKLRVEETSTTDNRDQHMQKECQPRPKSLGSASVLPPTLLRGRGTQYGPALRFSLCVGVSLLLAMGTQSALGGNLDPPPGPIAPTMKPLSDVEPRIAVKTLSGSATALHVISQAGSYYLTENITGGSGKHGIEIQVAGVTLDLNGFELVGTAGSLNGVHIEEPNGTFTQGVRVRNGTISNWIRGISADDNRIRQNVFESLLLRENSQWNLKAIHATIRSCRTDGGGIRIEQGLVVGCAGRGGAVALDASFARISECDFDSPVILGSSMISETDIAASGVSLTLNDDNSVSNVRVRETAGSGGASLLVQGDGNSVKCVTVTDGGITVTGSSNLLVRNHVHGATVPFSIPAGNSFGPIVDVAGAGDLSSVANSEHPLANLAY
;
A
#
# COMPACT_ATOMS: atom_id res chain seq x y z
N MET A 1 -23.31 -11.56 -89.32
CA MET A 1 -23.31 -11.38 -87.85
C MET A 1 -21.90 -11.59 -87.34
N ARG A 2 -21.53 -10.84 -86.28
CA ARG A 2 -20.23 -10.76 -85.57
C ARG A 2 -19.20 -9.80 -86.18
N ALA A 3 -19.36 -8.53 -85.79
CA ALA A 3 -18.34 -7.49 -85.86
C ALA A 3 -17.22 -7.77 -84.84
N GLY A 4 -15.98 -7.44 -85.23
CA GLY A 4 -14.79 -7.58 -84.40
C GLY A 4 -14.68 -6.48 -83.35
N PHE A 5 -14.14 -6.85 -82.18
CA PHE A 5 -13.71 -5.92 -81.13
C PHE A 5 -12.25 -6.20 -80.80
N SER A 6 -11.44 -5.15 -80.88
CA SER A 6 -10.05 -5.05 -80.46
C SER A 6 -9.91 -5.05 -78.93
N PRO A 7 -8.87 -5.67 -78.35
CA PRO A 7 -8.58 -5.55 -76.92
C PRO A 7 -7.93 -4.20 -76.60
N TRP A 8 -8.45 -3.55 -75.56
CA TRP A 8 -7.91 -2.33 -74.95
C TRP A 8 -6.53 -2.56 -74.31
N SER A 9 -5.59 -1.64 -74.55
CA SER A 9 -4.31 -1.51 -73.86
C SER A 9 -4.45 -0.66 -72.59
N LEU A 10 -3.93 -1.14 -71.47
CA LEU A 10 -3.75 -0.36 -70.24
C LEU A 10 -2.34 0.27 -70.24
N PRO A 11 -2.18 1.54 -69.81
CA PRO A 11 -0.88 2.20 -69.76
C PRO A 11 -0.02 1.75 -68.57
N ASP A 12 1.26 1.51 -68.83
CA ASP A 12 2.33 1.26 -67.85
C ASP A 12 2.39 2.36 -66.78
N GLN A 13 2.27 1.95 -65.51
CA GLN A 13 2.61 2.79 -64.35
C GLN A 13 3.95 2.31 -63.78
N PRO A 14 4.90 3.21 -63.46
CA PRO A 14 6.22 2.82 -63.00
C PRO A 14 6.16 2.23 -61.58
N VAL A 15 6.70 1.02 -61.42
CA VAL A 15 6.89 0.35 -60.13
C VAL A 15 7.89 1.15 -59.30
N LYS A 16 7.39 1.89 -58.31
CA LYS A 16 8.21 2.52 -57.28
C LYS A 16 8.81 1.41 -56.42
N LYS A 17 10.11 1.14 -56.58
CA LYS A 17 10.88 0.26 -55.70
C LYS A 17 10.82 0.83 -54.28
N LEU A 18 9.93 0.31 -53.45
CA LEU A 18 9.95 0.54 -52.01
C LEU A 18 11.19 -0.18 -51.46
N ARG A 19 12.22 0.59 -51.12
CA ARG A 19 13.30 0.14 -50.24
C ARG A 19 12.63 -0.18 -48.90
N VAL A 20 12.49 -1.46 -48.59
CA VAL A 20 12.16 -1.91 -47.24
C VAL A 20 13.39 -1.60 -46.40
N GLU A 21 13.35 -0.51 -45.65
CA GLU A 21 14.21 -0.36 -44.48
C GLU A 21 13.77 -1.40 -43.47
N GLU A 22 14.60 -2.41 -43.24
CA GLU A 22 14.46 -3.30 -42.09
C GLU A 22 14.70 -2.49 -40.82
N THR A 23 13.66 -1.85 -40.29
CA THR A 23 13.63 -1.43 -38.89
C THR A 23 13.55 -2.69 -38.04
N SER A 24 14.64 -3.00 -37.33
CA SER A 24 14.77 -4.11 -36.39
C SER A 24 13.64 -4.10 -35.37
N THR A 25 12.69 -5.03 -35.49
CA THR A 25 11.60 -5.23 -34.52
C THR A 25 12.04 -6.05 -33.30
N THR A 26 13.27 -6.56 -33.29
CA THR A 26 13.91 -7.25 -32.16
C THR A 26 14.24 -6.28 -31.01
N ASP A 27 14.80 -5.10 -31.33
CA ASP A 27 15.25 -4.12 -30.33
C ASP A 27 14.11 -3.63 -29.42
N ASN A 28 12.91 -3.40 -29.99
CA ASN A 28 11.77 -2.94 -29.19
C ASN A 28 11.15 -4.02 -28.29
N ARG A 29 11.26 -5.32 -28.64
CA ARG A 29 10.79 -6.42 -27.77
C ARG A 29 11.78 -6.67 -26.65
N ASP A 30 13.07 -6.67 -26.95
CA ASP A 30 14.12 -6.87 -25.95
C ASP A 30 14.14 -5.70 -24.95
N GLN A 31 13.96 -4.46 -25.39
CA GLN A 31 13.81 -3.31 -24.49
C GLN A 31 12.53 -3.33 -23.64
N HIS A 32 11.42 -3.86 -24.16
CA HIS A 32 10.20 -4.03 -23.35
C HIS A 32 10.36 -5.17 -22.32
N MET A 33 11.02 -6.25 -22.71
CA MET A 33 11.25 -7.42 -21.85
C MET A 33 12.32 -7.19 -20.78
N GLN A 34 13.37 -6.41 -21.05
CA GLN A 34 14.33 -5.98 -20.03
C GLN A 34 13.73 -5.01 -19.01
N LYS A 35 12.76 -4.19 -19.41
CA LYS A 35 12.03 -3.27 -18.50
C LYS A 35 11.10 -3.98 -17.52
N GLU A 36 10.65 -5.20 -17.80
CA GLU A 36 9.72 -5.92 -16.91
C GLU A 36 10.34 -6.35 -15.57
N CYS A 37 11.64 -6.63 -15.54
CA CYS A 37 12.37 -7.02 -14.32
C CYS A 37 13.08 -5.85 -13.63
N GLN A 38 12.89 -4.61 -14.10
CA GLN A 38 13.44 -3.46 -13.40
C GLN A 38 12.44 -2.99 -12.34
N PRO A 39 12.89 -2.69 -11.12
CA PRO A 39 12.05 -2.07 -10.12
C PRO A 39 11.51 -0.75 -10.69
N ARG A 40 10.19 -0.53 -10.60
CA ARG A 40 9.63 0.78 -10.97
C ARG A 40 10.26 1.84 -10.08
N PRO A 41 10.63 3.01 -10.62
CA PRO A 41 11.09 4.11 -9.80
C PRO A 41 9.99 4.46 -8.79
N LYS A 42 10.29 4.31 -7.49
CA LYS A 42 9.38 4.73 -6.41
C LYS A 42 9.03 6.20 -6.66
N SER A 43 7.76 6.50 -6.94
CA SER A 43 7.32 7.89 -7.01
C SER A 43 7.50 8.48 -5.62
N LEU A 44 8.50 9.34 -5.44
CA LEU A 44 8.74 10.09 -4.21
C LEU A 44 7.57 11.07 -3.99
N GLY A 45 6.46 10.56 -3.49
CA GLY A 45 5.36 11.34 -2.96
C GLY A 45 5.68 11.74 -1.52
N SER A 46 6.49 12.79 -1.34
CA SER A 46 6.43 13.67 -0.17
C SER A 46 7.46 14.78 -0.32
N ALA A 47 6.96 15.99 -0.57
CA ALA A 47 7.73 17.20 -0.34
C ALA A 47 8.04 17.27 1.17
N SER A 48 9.29 17.01 1.54
CA SER A 48 9.76 17.27 2.90
C SER A 48 9.81 18.79 3.09
N VAL A 49 8.93 19.29 3.95
CA VAL A 49 8.99 20.66 4.46
C VAL A 49 10.22 20.73 5.37
N LEU A 50 11.27 21.40 4.91
CA LEU A 50 12.43 21.74 5.74
C LEU A 50 11.97 22.73 6.85
N PRO A 51 12.38 22.54 8.12
CA PRO A 51 12.09 23.51 9.18
C PRO A 51 12.99 24.75 9.06
N PRO A 52 12.49 25.96 9.39
CA PRO A 52 13.30 27.18 9.35
C PRO A 52 14.31 27.19 10.49
N THR A 53 15.58 27.39 10.12
CA THR A 53 16.72 27.55 11.01
C THR A 53 16.59 28.84 11.83
N LEU A 54 16.55 28.70 13.16
CA LEU A 54 16.70 29.79 14.12
C LEU A 54 18.11 30.39 14.01
N LEU A 55 18.23 31.63 13.52
CA LEU A 55 19.46 32.41 13.65
C LEU A 55 19.45 33.22 14.95
N ARG A 56 20.32 32.75 15.83
CA ARG A 56 20.67 33.26 17.16
C ARG A 56 21.44 34.57 17.05
N GLY A 57 21.10 35.54 17.89
CA GLY A 57 21.72 36.86 17.93
C GLY A 57 23.15 36.90 18.50
N ARG A 58 23.86 37.96 18.11
CA ARG A 58 25.03 38.63 18.72
C ARG A 58 24.91 40.09 18.23
N GLY A 59 24.90 41.17 19.00
CA GLY A 59 25.61 41.48 20.24
C GLY A 59 26.85 42.31 19.90
N THR A 60 26.79 43.66 20.06
CA THR A 60 27.86 44.68 20.33
C THR A 60 27.35 46.06 19.84
N GLN A 61 27.03 47.04 20.70
CA GLN A 61 27.80 47.92 21.59
C GLN A 61 28.62 49.07 20.91
N TYR A 62 28.18 50.29 21.23
CA TYR A 62 28.88 51.58 21.46
C TYR A 62 29.73 52.28 20.38
N GLY A 63 29.42 53.57 20.16
CA GLY A 63 30.42 54.64 20.04
C GLY A 63 30.19 55.72 18.97
N PRO A 64 30.62 56.99 19.18
CA PRO A 64 29.85 58.19 18.81
C PRO A 64 30.56 59.15 17.81
N ALA A 65 29.80 60.03 17.13
CA ALA A 65 30.28 61.34 16.61
C ALA A 65 29.06 62.17 16.13
N LEU A 66 28.64 63.29 16.72
CA LEU A 66 29.25 64.63 16.84
C LEU A 66 29.03 65.55 15.60
N ARG A 67 27.97 66.37 15.71
CA ARG A 67 27.82 67.83 15.43
C ARG A 67 28.21 68.43 14.06
N PHE A 68 27.33 69.30 13.53
CA PHE A 68 27.50 70.77 13.27
C PHE A 68 26.18 71.31 12.67
N SER A 69 25.43 72.20 13.35
CA SER A 69 25.37 73.68 13.15
C SER A 69 24.76 74.11 11.79
N LEU A 70 23.89 75.10 11.62
CA LEU A 70 23.27 76.16 12.42
C LEU A 70 22.23 76.82 11.47
N CYS A 71 21.07 77.30 11.95
CA CYS A 71 20.46 78.56 11.49
C CYS A 71 19.20 78.91 12.30
N VAL A 72 19.42 79.87 13.20
CA VAL A 72 18.50 80.90 13.75
C VAL A 72 17.45 81.32 12.70
N GLY A 73 16.16 81.57 12.96
CA GLY A 73 15.37 81.83 14.15
C GLY A 73 14.36 82.92 13.79
N VAL A 74 13.05 82.69 13.95
CA VAL A 74 12.03 83.75 14.10
C VAL A 74 10.91 83.21 15.00
N SER A 75 10.57 84.01 16.00
CA SER A 75 9.72 83.69 17.13
C SER A 75 8.22 83.92 16.87
N LEU A 76 7.44 83.19 17.69
CA LEU A 76 6.23 83.64 18.42
C LEU A 76 4.82 83.36 17.84
N LEU A 77 4.16 82.45 18.57
CA LEU A 77 2.74 82.35 18.94
C LEU A 77 1.72 81.90 17.90
N LEU A 78 1.22 80.66 18.06
CA LEU A 78 -0.22 80.37 18.22
C LEU A 78 -0.47 78.91 18.64
N ALA A 79 -1.03 78.76 19.85
CA ALA A 79 -2.02 77.79 20.31
C ALA A 79 -1.98 76.32 19.81
N MET A 80 -1.61 75.44 20.74
CA MET A 80 -2.26 74.17 21.11
C MET A 80 -3.21 73.54 20.06
N GLY A 81 -2.74 72.48 19.40
CA GLY A 81 -3.55 71.54 18.64
C GLY A 81 -3.19 70.11 19.01
N THR A 82 -3.60 69.66 20.20
CA THR A 82 -3.62 68.24 20.55
C THR A 82 -4.65 67.54 19.65
N GLN A 83 -4.17 66.79 18.67
CA GLN A 83 -5.00 65.81 17.98
C GLN A 83 -5.27 64.68 18.97
N SER A 84 -6.39 64.77 19.65
CA SER A 84 -7.00 63.66 20.35
C SER A 84 -7.14 62.51 19.35
N ALA A 85 -6.48 61.40 19.60
CA ALA A 85 -6.94 60.13 19.07
C ALA A 85 -8.37 59.94 19.59
N LEU A 86 -9.37 60.12 18.73
CA LEU A 86 -10.74 59.72 19.01
C LEU A 86 -10.72 58.19 19.14
N GLY A 87 -10.64 57.71 20.38
CA GLY A 87 -11.04 56.34 20.68
C GLY A 87 -12.48 56.16 20.19
N GLY A 88 -12.71 55.18 19.33
CA GLY A 88 -14.05 54.80 18.93
C GLY A 88 -14.91 54.53 20.17
N ASN A 89 -16.21 54.74 20.04
CA ASN A 89 -17.19 54.53 21.10
C ASN A 89 -16.92 53.20 21.83
N LEU A 90 -16.58 53.26 23.12
CA LEU A 90 -16.35 52.09 23.96
C LEU A 90 -17.66 51.49 24.49
N ASP A 91 -18.81 52.09 24.15
CA ASP A 91 -20.10 51.49 24.49
C ASP A 91 -20.33 50.27 23.58
N PRO A 92 -20.41 49.05 24.15
CA PRO A 92 -20.80 47.88 23.37
C PRO A 92 -22.19 48.13 22.77
N PRO A 93 -22.45 47.66 21.53
CA PRO A 93 -23.76 47.80 20.90
C PRO A 93 -24.87 47.33 21.85
N PRO A 94 -25.94 48.13 22.06
CA PRO A 94 -27.04 47.72 22.92
C PRO A 94 -27.74 46.50 22.32
N GLY A 95 -27.59 45.34 22.97
CA GLY A 95 -28.23 44.09 22.59
C GLY A 95 -27.47 42.88 23.14
N PRO A 96 -28.13 41.74 23.38
CA PRO A 96 -27.43 40.50 23.69
C PRO A 96 -26.44 40.20 22.55
N ILE A 97 -25.15 40.09 22.88
CA ILE A 97 -24.16 39.56 21.93
C ILE A 97 -24.60 38.15 21.56
N ALA A 98 -24.96 37.94 20.28
CA ALA A 98 -25.20 36.60 19.77
C ALA A 98 -23.93 35.76 19.99
N PRO A 99 -24.05 34.46 20.35
CA PRO A 99 -22.88 33.61 20.52
C PRO A 99 -21.99 33.71 19.26
N THR A 100 -20.79 34.25 19.41
CA THR A 100 -19.78 34.32 18.34
C THR A 100 -19.06 32.98 18.13
N MET A 101 -19.35 32.00 18.98
CA MET A 101 -18.79 30.65 18.96
C MET A 101 -19.68 29.74 18.10
N LYS A 102 -19.11 29.13 17.06
CA LYS A 102 -19.74 27.99 16.39
C LYS A 102 -19.89 26.85 17.40
N PRO A 103 -21.03 26.14 17.45
CA PRO A 103 -21.14 24.95 18.29
C PRO A 103 -20.10 23.91 17.85
N LEU A 104 -19.59 23.11 18.77
CA LEU A 104 -18.56 22.11 18.47
C LEU A 104 -19.02 21.12 17.38
N SER A 105 -20.33 20.89 17.25
CA SER A 105 -20.95 20.12 16.16
C SER A 105 -20.72 20.71 14.76
N ASP A 106 -20.55 22.03 14.64
CA ASP A 106 -20.28 22.71 13.37
C ASP A 106 -18.78 22.77 13.06
N VAL A 107 -17.93 22.50 14.06
CA VAL A 107 -16.47 22.47 13.94
C VAL A 107 -15.96 21.03 13.78
N GLU A 108 -16.59 20.08 14.45
CA GLU A 108 -16.28 18.65 14.43
C GLU A 108 -17.56 17.82 14.27
N PRO A 109 -18.11 17.71 13.05
CA PRO A 109 -19.37 17.00 12.78
C PRO A 109 -19.27 15.47 12.90
N ARG A 110 -18.15 14.95 13.43
CA ARG A 110 -17.92 13.52 13.62
C ARG A 110 -18.56 13.05 14.93
N ILE A 111 -18.89 11.77 15.01
CA ILE A 111 -19.56 11.19 16.18
C ILE A 111 -18.53 10.38 17.00
N ALA A 112 -18.39 10.69 18.28
CA ALA A 112 -17.50 9.94 19.16
C ALA A 112 -18.08 8.54 19.41
N VAL A 113 -17.32 7.48 19.13
CA VAL A 113 -17.83 6.09 19.24
C VAL A 113 -18.35 5.76 20.64
N LYS A 114 -17.72 6.31 21.68
CA LYS A 114 -18.08 6.01 23.07
C LYS A 114 -19.47 6.53 23.48
N THR A 115 -20.06 7.45 22.71
CA THR A 115 -21.44 7.91 22.95
C THR A 115 -22.49 6.97 22.36
N LEU A 116 -22.07 5.99 21.54
CA LEU A 116 -22.97 5.02 20.94
C LEU A 116 -23.31 3.90 21.93
N SER A 117 -24.57 3.49 21.91
CA SER A 117 -25.02 2.30 22.63
C SER A 117 -24.45 1.03 22.00
N GLY A 118 -24.25 0.02 22.84
CA GLY A 118 -23.88 -1.33 22.41
C GLY A 118 -25.08 -2.24 22.15
N SER A 119 -24.80 -3.51 21.91
CA SER A 119 -25.77 -4.59 21.79
C SER A 119 -25.45 -5.72 22.79
N ALA A 120 -26.16 -6.84 22.68
CA ALA A 120 -25.81 -8.07 23.41
C ALA A 120 -24.40 -8.57 23.03
N THR A 121 -23.99 -8.35 21.78
CA THR A 121 -22.75 -8.87 21.18
C THR A 121 -21.71 -7.80 20.87
N ALA A 122 -21.97 -6.51 21.11
CA ALA A 122 -21.02 -5.44 20.85
C ALA A 122 -21.01 -4.36 21.95
N LEU A 123 -19.86 -3.72 22.19
CA LEU A 123 -19.76 -2.58 23.10
C LEU A 123 -20.36 -1.30 22.50
N HIS A 124 -20.13 -1.08 21.20
CA HIS A 124 -20.65 0.07 20.45
C HIS A 124 -21.15 -0.37 19.08
N VAL A 125 -22.33 0.09 18.70
CA VAL A 125 -22.95 -0.21 17.39
C VAL A 125 -23.08 1.05 16.55
N ILE A 126 -22.55 0.99 15.33
CA ILE A 126 -22.73 2.00 14.29
C ILE A 126 -23.80 1.51 13.31
N SER A 127 -25.01 2.05 13.46
CA SER A 127 -26.18 1.72 12.63
C SER A 127 -26.61 2.84 11.69
N GLN A 128 -25.88 3.96 11.67
CA GLN A 128 -26.10 5.08 10.75
C GLN A 128 -24.81 5.39 9.97
N ALA A 129 -24.95 5.77 8.71
CA ALA A 129 -23.83 6.22 7.89
C ALA A 129 -23.26 7.52 8.46
N GLY A 130 -21.94 7.71 8.37
CA GLY A 130 -21.30 8.91 8.91
C GLY A 130 -19.82 8.75 9.22
N SER A 131 -19.25 9.79 9.83
CA SER A 131 -17.86 9.79 10.30
C SER A 131 -17.82 9.65 11.81
N TYR A 132 -17.06 8.67 12.28
CA TYR A 132 -16.91 8.29 13.67
C TYR A 132 -15.45 8.34 14.07
N TYR A 133 -15.20 8.61 15.35
CA TYR A 133 -13.82 8.65 15.86
C TYR A 133 -13.71 8.22 17.31
N LEU A 134 -12.50 7.81 17.70
CA LEU A 134 -12.16 7.57 19.10
C LEU A 134 -11.64 8.83 19.79
N THR A 135 -12.07 9.00 21.04
CA THR A 135 -11.59 10.03 21.96
C THR A 135 -10.64 9.47 23.02
N GLU A 136 -10.59 8.15 23.15
CA GLU A 136 -9.77 7.41 24.11
C GLU A 136 -9.70 5.93 23.68
N ASN A 137 -8.87 5.14 24.36
CA ASN A 137 -8.82 3.69 24.17
C ASN A 137 -10.14 3.03 24.58
N ILE A 138 -10.52 1.96 23.87
CA ILE A 138 -11.67 1.13 24.22
C ILE A 138 -11.18 -0.25 24.64
N THR A 139 -11.60 -0.69 25.82
CA THR A 139 -11.31 -2.03 26.35
C THR A 139 -12.47 -2.97 26.03
N GLY A 140 -12.16 -4.12 25.44
CA GLY A 140 -13.10 -5.17 25.07
C GLY A 140 -13.77 -5.83 26.27
N GLY A 141 -14.99 -6.32 26.05
CA GLY A 141 -15.77 -7.08 27.02
C GLY A 141 -15.92 -8.53 26.59
N SER A 142 -15.93 -9.45 27.56
CA SER A 142 -16.16 -10.87 27.29
C SER A 142 -17.48 -11.08 26.55
N GLY A 143 -17.46 -11.91 25.50
CA GLY A 143 -18.60 -12.18 24.64
C GLY A 143 -18.99 -11.04 23.70
N LYS A 144 -18.17 -9.98 23.58
CA LYS A 144 -18.51 -8.80 22.77
C LYS A 144 -17.44 -8.41 21.75
N HIS A 145 -17.90 -7.91 20.61
CA HIS A 145 -17.14 -7.10 19.68
C HIS A 145 -16.85 -5.71 20.28
N GLY A 146 -15.74 -5.10 19.89
CA GLY A 146 -15.44 -3.72 20.28
C GLY A 146 -16.40 -2.74 19.60
N ILE A 147 -16.36 -2.71 18.28
CA ILE A 147 -17.24 -1.87 17.45
C ILE A 147 -17.88 -2.74 16.39
N GLU A 148 -19.21 -2.70 16.32
CA GLU A 148 -20.02 -3.38 15.31
C GLU A 148 -20.55 -2.35 14.31
N ILE A 149 -20.31 -2.57 13.02
CA ILE A 149 -20.71 -1.68 11.94
C ILE A 149 -21.75 -2.40 11.08
N GLN A 150 -22.95 -1.84 11.06
CA GLN A 150 -24.15 -2.46 10.52
C GLN A 150 -24.68 -1.78 9.25
N VAL A 151 -23.93 -0.82 8.72
CA VAL A 151 -24.39 0.06 7.64
C VAL A 151 -23.23 0.52 6.75
N ALA A 152 -23.55 0.75 5.49
CA ALA A 152 -22.63 1.30 4.50
C ALA A 152 -22.23 2.77 4.79
N GLY A 153 -21.14 3.23 4.17
CA GLY A 153 -20.75 4.65 4.17
C GLY A 153 -20.19 5.16 5.51
N VAL A 154 -19.59 4.28 6.29
CA VAL A 154 -18.99 4.61 7.60
C VAL A 154 -17.50 4.91 7.43
N THR A 155 -17.03 6.00 8.03
CA THR A 155 -15.59 6.23 8.25
C THR A 155 -15.31 6.22 9.74
N LEU A 156 -14.63 5.17 10.21
CA LEU A 156 -14.15 5.02 11.57
C LEU A 156 -12.66 5.40 11.65
N ASP A 157 -12.38 6.50 12.35
CA ASP A 157 -11.03 6.96 12.64
C ASP A 157 -10.65 6.60 14.08
N LEU A 158 -9.70 5.69 14.24
CA LEU A 158 -9.20 5.32 15.56
C LEU A 158 -8.38 6.46 16.20
N ASN A 159 -8.03 7.50 15.44
CA ASN A 159 -7.46 8.76 15.93
C ASN A 159 -6.21 8.58 16.83
N GLY A 160 -5.40 7.57 16.53
CA GLY A 160 -4.19 7.19 17.28
C GLY A 160 -4.45 6.35 18.53
N PHE A 161 -5.71 6.09 18.89
CA PHE A 161 -6.09 5.28 20.04
C PHE A 161 -6.12 3.78 19.73
N GLU A 162 -6.29 3.00 20.79
CA GLU A 162 -6.26 1.54 20.75
C GLU A 162 -7.62 0.92 21.10
N LEU A 163 -8.03 -0.08 20.30
CA LEU A 163 -9.04 -1.06 20.68
C LEU A 163 -8.31 -2.26 21.30
N VAL A 164 -8.43 -2.44 22.61
CA VAL A 164 -7.73 -3.49 23.37
C VAL A 164 -8.73 -4.57 23.80
N GLY A 165 -8.66 -5.75 23.21
CA GLY A 165 -9.45 -6.89 23.63
C GLY A 165 -9.00 -7.44 24.99
N THR A 166 -9.91 -8.11 25.66
CA THR A 166 -9.66 -8.84 26.92
C THR A 166 -10.02 -10.31 26.75
N ALA A 167 -9.69 -11.15 27.73
CA ALA A 167 -10.04 -12.56 27.69
C ALA A 167 -11.55 -12.77 27.41
N GLY A 168 -11.86 -13.53 26.36
CA GLY A 168 -13.23 -13.79 25.92
C GLY A 168 -13.85 -12.71 25.03
N SER A 169 -13.16 -11.60 24.74
CA SER A 169 -13.62 -10.63 23.73
C SER A 169 -13.69 -11.27 22.34
N LEU A 170 -14.59 -10.79 21.49
CA LEU A 170 -14.76 -11.27 20.12
C LEU A 170 -13.83 -10.51 19.16
N ASN A 171 -14.35 -9.87 18.10
CA ASN A 171 -13.56 -9.09 17.15
C ASN A 171 -13.43 -7.61 17.57
N GLY A 172 -12.31 -6.96 17.27
CA GLY A 172 -12.11 -5.53 17.56
C GLY A 172 -13.08 -4.65 16.79
N VAL A 173 -13.08 -4.79 15.46
CA VAL A 173 -14.12 -4.26 14.58
C VAL A 173 -14.79 -5.40 13.85
N HIS A 174 -16.11 -5.49 13.97
CA HIS A 174 -16.94 -6.41 13.22
C HIS A 174 -17.80 -5.63 12.24
N ILE A 175 -17.61 -5.87 10.95
CA ILE A 175 -18.52 -5.39 9.93
C ILE A 175 -19.48 -6.54 9.65
N GLU A 176 -20.77 -6.25 9.73
CA GLU A 176 -21.82 -7.21 9.44
C GLU A 176 -22.89 -6.58 8.54
N GLU A 177 -23.77 -7.43 8.03
CA GLU A 177 -24.91 -7.05 7.22
C GLU A 177 -26.23 -7.45 7.90
N PRO A 178 -26.84 -6.53 8.67
CA PRO A 178 -28.16 -6.79 9.18
C PRO A 178 -29.13 -6.94 8.00
N ASN A 179 -29.98 -7.96 8.10
CA ASN A 179 -31.17 -8.12 7.26
C ASN A 179 -30.88 -8.32 5.75
N GLY A 180 -29.71 -8.87 5.40
CA GLY A 180 -29.37 -9.19 4.01
C GLY A 180 -29.09 -7.97 3.12
N THR A 181 -28.81 -6.82 3.73
CA THR A 181 -28.38 -5.60 3.02
C THR A 181 -26.90 -5.68 2.61
N PHE A 182 -26.43 -4.75 1.78
CA PHE A 182 -25.01 -4.64 1.46
C PHE A 182 -24.36 -3.60 2.37
N THR A 183 -23.31 -4.00 3.08
CA THR A 183 -22.47 -3.09 3.87
C THR A 183 -21.21 -2.77 3.07
N GLN A 184 -21.10 -1.52 2.58
CA GLN A 184 -20.01 -1.14 1.70
C GLN A 184 -19.43 0.24 1.97
N GLY A 185 -18.19 0.45 1.52
CA GLY A 185 -17.51 1.74 1.67
C GLY A 185 -17.19 2.08 3.13
N VAL A 186 -17.05 1.06 3.98
CA VAL A 186 -16.57 1.23 5.35
C VAL A 186 -15.07 1.49 5.32
N ARG A 187 -14.62 2.52 6.03
CA ARG A 187 -13.20 2.85 6.19
C ARG A 187 -12.82 2.75 7.65
N VAL A 188 -11.77 2.01 7.98
CA VAL A 188 -11.19 1.97 9.34
C VAL A 188 -9.73 2.38 9.26
N ARG A 189 -9.31 3.35 10.08
CA ARG A 189 -7.98 3.94 9.95
C ARG A 189 -7.35 4.44 11.24
N ASN A 190 -6.04 4.66 11.20
CA ASN A 190 -5.24 5.45 12.14
C ASN A 190 -5.30 4.98 13.60
N GLY A 191 -4.87 3.76 13.90
CA GLY A 191 -4.79 3.34 15.30
C GLY A 191 -4.33 1.91 15.47
N THR A 192 -4.50 1.41 16.69
CA THR A 192 -4.06 0.07 17.08
C THR A 192 -5.27 -0.82 17.43
N ILE A 193 -5.25 -2.08 17.00
CA ILE A 193 -6.25 -3.07 17.39
C ILE A 193 -5.51 -4.32 17.90
N SER A 194 -5.67 -4.65 19.18
CA SER A 194 -4.91 -5.74 19.80
C SER A 194 -5.72 -6.62 20.74
N ASN A 195 -5.27 -7.86 20.95
CA ASN A 195 -5.81 -8.81 21.94
C ASN A 195 -7.28 -9.24 21.72
N TRP A 196 -7.76 -9.23 20.48
CA TRP A 196 -9.08 -9.74 20.09
C TRP A 196 -8.98 -11.14 19.46
N ILE A 197 -10.12 -11.80 19.20
CA ILE A 197 -10.13 -13.00 18.36
C ILE A 197 -9.65 -12.67 16.95
N ARG A 198 -10.23 -11.62 16.35
CA ARG A 198 -9.71 -10.96 15.14
C ARG A 198 -9.67 -9.47 15.36
N GLY A 199 -8.67 -8.80 14.80
CA GLY A 199 -8.62 -7.34 14.85
C GLY A 199 -9.80 -6.75 14.08
N ILE A 200 -9.94 -7.15 12.81
CA ILE A 200 -11.06 -6.77 11.94
C ILE A 200 -11.63 -8.00 11.24
N SER A 201 -12.96 -8.16 11.27
CA SER A 201 -13.70 -9.19 10.50
C SER A 201 -14.70 -8.50 9.56
N ALA A 202 -14.51 -8.72 8.26
CA ALA A 202 -15.30 -8.17 7.16
C ALA A 202 -15.41 -9.22 6.03
N ASP A 203 -15.87 -10.42 6.38
CA ASP A 203 -15.67 -11.66 5.61
C ASP A 203 -16.93 -12.27 4.99
N ASP A 204 -18.06 -11.53 4.95
CA ASP A 204 -19.26 -11.92 4.19
C ASP A 204 -19.27 -11.35 2.77
N ASN A 205 -19.81 -12.12 1.82
CA ASN A 205 -19.88 -11.73 0.41
C ASN A 205 -20.72 -10.48 0.13
N ARG A 206 -21.54 -9.99 1.05
CA ARG A 206 -22.29 -8.73 0.93
C ARG A 206 -21.52 -7.53 1.52
N ILE A 207 -20.38 -7.77 2.14
CA ILE A 207 -19.47 -6.76 2.66
C ILE A 207 -18.45 -6.42 1.58
N ARG A 208 -18.46 -5.17 1.07
CA ARG A 208 -17.68 -4.82 -0.14
C ARG A 208 -17.08 -3.42 -0.13
N GLN A 209 -16.05 -3.22 -0.95
CA GLN A 209 -15.43 -1.92 -1.21
C GLN A 209 -14.93 -1.20 0.05
N ASN A 210 -14.49 -1.98 1.04
CA ASN A 210 -14.00 -1.43 2.30
C ASN A 210 -12.53 -1.06 2.21
N VAL A 211 -12.12 -0.10 3.03
CA VAL A 211 -10.72 0.36 3.10
C VAL A 211 -10.22 0.26 4.52
N PHE A 212 -9.14 -0.48 4.71
CA PHE A 212 -8.43 -0.59 5.98
C PHE A 212 -7.05 0.03 5.80
N GLU A 213 -6.76 1.11 6.51
CA GLU A 213 -5.55 1.90 6.24
C GLU A 213 -4.81 2.37 7.50
N SER A 214 -3.48 2.39 7.46
CA SER A 214 -2.67 2.98 8.55
C SER A 214 -3.01 2.40 9.93
N LEU A 215 -3.13 1.07 10.00
CA LEU A 215 -3.47 0.32 11.21
C LEU A 215 -2.28 -0.48 11.70
N LEU A 216 -2.11 -0.54 13.03
CA LEU A 216 -1.30 -1.55 13.70
C LEU A 216 -2.23 -2.61 14.29
N LEU A 217 -2.18 -3.83 13.77
CA LEU A 217 -2.96 -4.96 14.27
C LEU A 217 -1.99 -5.96 14.91
N ARG A 218 -2.20 -6.32 16.18
CA ARG A 218 -1.23 -7.16 16.90
C ARG A 218 -1.89 -8.07 17.93
N GLU A 219 -1.28 -9.21 18.20
CA GLU A 219 -1.70 -10.10 19.30
C GLU A 219 -3.17 -10.52 19.22
N ASN A 220 -3.75 -10.56 18.01
CA ASN A 220 -5.09 -11.09 17.82
C ASN A 220 -4.96 -12.61 17.62
N SER A 221 -5.82 -13.40 18.28
CA SER A 221 -5.61 -14.85 18.40
C SER A 221 -5.85 -15.65 17.11
N GLN A 222 -6.46 -15.02 16.10
CA GLN A 222 -6.59 -15.55 14.75
C GLN A 222 -5.97 -14.59 13.73
N TRP A 223 -6.73 -14.19 12.71
CA TRP A 223 -6.29 -13.21 11.71
C TRP A 223 -6.36 -11.80 12.32
N ASN A 224 -5.31 -11.03 12.10
CA ASN A 224 -5.33 -9.61 12.45
C ASN A 224 -6.40 -8.89 11.62
N LEU A 225 -6.49 -9.22 10.33
CA LEU A 225 -7.49 -8.66 9.43
C LEU A 225 -7.98 -9.77 8.50
N LYS A 226 -9.27 -10.08 8.54
CA LYS A 226 -9.94 -10.97 7.59
C LYS A 226 -10.99 -10.18 6.81
N ALA A 227 -10.82 -10.08 5.50
CA ALA A 227 -11.72 -9.28 4.66
C ALA A 227 -11.97 -9.88 3.28
N ILE A 228 -13.11 -9.54 2.70
CA ILE A 228 -13.44 -9.76 1.29
C ILE A 228 -13.73 -8.41 0.61
N HIS A 229 -13.41 -8.28 -0.69
CA HIS A 229 -13.73 -7.07 -1.48
C HIS A 229 -13.14 -5.79 -0.88
N ALA A 230 -11.93 -5.87 -0.33
CA ALA A 230 -11.32 -4.79 0.42
C ALA A 230 -10.03 -4.26 -0.21
N THR A 231 -9.71 -3.01 0.12
CA THR A 231 -8.37 -2.43 -0.05
C THR A 231 -7.71 -2.31 1.31
N ILE A 232 -6.61 -3.01 1.52
CA ILE A 232 -5.79 -2.95 2.72
C ILE A 232 -4.51 -2.23 2.35
N ARG A 233 -4.21 -1.11 3.03
CA ARG A 233 -3.00 -0.35 2.69
C ARG A 233 -2.28 0.24 3.89
N SER A 234 -0.95 0.24 3.85
CA SER A 234 -0.14 0.85 4.90
C SER A 234 -0.44 0.27 6.29
N CYS A 235 -0.82 -1.01 6.35
CA CYS A 235 -1.11 -1.69 7.61
C CYS A 235 0.11 -2.50 8.07
N ARG A 236 0.32 -2.56 9.38
CA ARG A 236 1.31 -3.43 10.01
C ARG A 236 0.60 -4.48 10.84
N THR A 237 0.96 -5.75 10.63
CA THR A 237 0.49 -6.87 11.43
C THR A 237 1.62 -7.48 12.25
N ASP A 238 1.32 -7.86 13.50
CA ASP A 238 2.22 -8.60 14.38
C ASP A 238 1.50 -9.83 14.96
N GLY A 239 2.11 -11.00 14.85
CA GLY A 239 1.48 -12.28 15.16
C GLY A 239 0.47 -12.70 14.10
N GLY A 240 -0.80 -12.27 14.22
CA GLY A 240 -1.84 -12.64 13.25
C GLY A 240 -1.57 -12.12 11.82
N GLY A 241 -1.96 -12.87 10.80
CA GLY A 241 -1.81 -12.44 9.41
C GLY A 241 -2.95 -11.56 8.88
N ILE A 242 -2.86 -11.25 7.60
CA ILE A 242 -3.95 -10.74 6.77
C ILE A 242 -4.51 -11.92 5.98
N ARG A 243 -5.83 -12.11 6.02
CA ARG A 243 -6.53 -12.96 5.07
C ARG A 243 -7.45 -12.11 4.20
N ILE A 244 -7.23 -12.16 2.90
CA ILE A 244 -8.00 -11.38 1.94
C ILE A 244 -8.49 -12.24 0.78
N GLU A 245 -9.76 -12.08 0.45
CA GLU A 245 -10.34 -12.61 -0.77
C GLU A 245 -10.80 -11.44 -1.65
N GLN A 246 -10.47 -11.49 -2.93
CA GLN A 246 -10.91 -10.52 -3.93
C GLN A 246 -10.60 -9.07 -3.51
N GLY A 247 -9.34 -8.66 -3.54
CA GLY A 247 -8.99 -7.32 -3.04
C GLY A 247 -7.60 -6.82 -3.43
N LEU A 248 -7.17 -5.76 -2.75
CA LEU A 248 -5.87 -5.12 -2.93
C LEU A 248 -5.15 -5.04 -1.59
N VAL A 249 -3.88 -5.46 -1.56
CA VAL A 249 -2.97 -5.26 -0.43
C VAL A 249 -1.76 -4.47 -0.92
N VAL A 250 -1.52 -3.29 -0.34
CA VAL A 250 -0.41 -2.43 -0.78
C VAL A 250 0.30 -1.73 0.36
N GLY A 251 1.64 -1.73 0.35
CA GLY A 251 2.40 -1.02 1.38
C GLY A 251 2.24 -1.63 2.78
N CYS A 252 1.87 -2.91 2.88
CA CYS A 252 1.62 -3.58 4.15
C CYS A 252 2.87 -4.32 4.63
N ALA A 253 3.02 -4.42 5.95
CA ALA A 253 4.07 -5.21 6.56
C ALA A 253 3.47 -6.22 7.54
N GLY A 254 4.00 -7.44 7.56
CA GLY A 254 3.57 -8.47 8.50
C GLY A 254 4.74 -9.16 9.16
N ARG A 255 4.69 -9.31 10.49
CA ARG A 255 5.76 -9.93 11.28
C ARG A 255 5.20 -10.97 12.22
N GLY A 256 5.93 -12.06 12.38
CA GLY A 256 5.55 -13.15 13.26
C GLY A 256 4.28 -13.88 12.80
N GLY A 257 3.95 -14.93 13.55
CA GLY A 257 2.85 -15.84 13.25
C GLY A 257 3.15 -16.91 12.21
N ALA A 258 2.14 -17.73 11.92
CA ALA A 258 2.27 -18.86 11.00
C ALA A 258 2.16 -18.43 9.53
N VAL A 259 1.35 -17.42 9.23
CA VAL A 259 1.10 -16.91 7.88
C VAL A 259 0.90 -15.39 7.98
N ALA A 260 1.74 -14.62 7.29
CA ALA A 260 1.60 -13.16 7.23
C ALA A 260 0.47 -12.73 6.31
N LEU A 261 0.32 -13.42 5.18
CA LEU A 261 -0.69 -13.13 4.18
C LEU A 261 -1.23 -14.41 3.54
N ASP A 262 -2.55 -14.55 3.55
CA ASP A 262 -3.30 -15.55 2.78
C ASP A 262 -4.24 -14.79 1.85
N ALA A 263 -3.93 -14.82 0.55
CA ALA A 263 -4.58 -13.99 -0.44
C ALA A 263 -5.12 -14.83 -1.60
N SER A 264 -6.42 -14.66 -1.89
CA SER A 264 -7.09 -15.26 -3.04
C SER A 264 -7.72 -14.19 -3.92
N PHE A 265 -7.57 -14.30 -5.24
CA PHE A 265 -8.11 -13.32 -6.19
C PHE A 265 -7.69 -11.87 -5.89
N ALA A 266 -6.48 -11.68 -5.38
CA ALA A 266 -6.01 -10.39 -4.89
C ALA A 266 -4.84 -9.86 -5.71
N ARG A 267 -4.62 -8.54 -5.60
CA ARG A 267 -3.41 -7.88 -6.07
C ARG A 267 -2.59 -7.44 -4.86
N ILE A 268 -1.31 -7.74 -4.87
CA ILE A 268 -0.37 -7.47 -3.79
C ILE A 268 0.81 -6.67 -4.36
N SER A 269 1.16 -5.56 -3.73
CA SER A 269 2.35 -4.81 -4.11
C SER A 269 2.99 -4.03 -2.97
N GLU A 270 4.30 -3.77 -3.06
CA GLU A 270 5.01 -2.88 -2.14
C GLU A 270 4.94 -3.35 -0.68
N CYS A 271 4.91 -4.66 -0.43
CA CYS A 271 4.78 -5.23 0.91
C CYS A 271 6.11 -5.78 1.46
N ASP A 272 6.17 -5.96 2.78
CA ASP A 272 7.31 -6.54 3.51
C ASP A 272 6.81 -7.56 4.55
N PHE A 273 7.00 -8.86 4.28
CA PHE A 273 6.48 -9.93 5.13
C PHE A 273 7.61 -10.79 5.72
N ASP A 274 7.74 -10.80 7.06
CA ASP A 274 8.68 -11.64 7.81
C ASP A 274 8.04 -12.98 8.24
N SER A 275 7.02 -13.46 7.53
CA SER A 275 6.36 -14.75 7.74
C SER A 275 5.74 -15.25 6.44
N PRO A 276 5.37 -16.54 6.34
CA PRO A 276 4.93 -17.14 5.08
C PRO A 276 3.76 -16.42 4.41
N VAL A 277 3.79 -16.39 3.08
CA VAL A 277 2.73 -15.86 2.21
C VAL A 277 2.17 -16.99 1.36
N ILE A 278 0.85 -17.08 1.29
CA ILE A 278 0.12 -18.08 0.50
C ILE A 278 -0.78 -17.35 -0.48
N LEU A 279 -0.67 -17.68 -1.77
CA LEU A 279 -1.42 -17.05 -2.85
C LEU A 279 -2.27 -18.06 -3.62
N GLY A 280 -3.48 -17.66 -4.00
CA GLY A 280 -4.32 -18.34 -4.99
C GLY A 280 -4.92 -17.35 -5.98
N SER A 281 -4.82 -17.64 -7.28
CA SER A 281 -5.36 -16.81 -8.37
C SER A 281 -5.05 -15.31 -8.21
N SER A 282 -3.83 -14.98 -7.75
CA SER A 282 -3.45 -13.64 -7.31
C SER A 282 -2.25 -13.10 -8.08
N MET A 283 -2.08 -11.78 -8.04
CA MET A 283 -0.92 -11.09 -8.60
C MET A 283 -0.09 -10.49 -7.47
N ILE A 284 1.21 -10.80 -7.41
CA ILE A 284 2.14 -10.20 -6.45
C ILE A 284 3.31 -9.55 -7.18
N SER A 285 3.69 -8.35 -6.71
CA SER A 285 4.86 -7.67 -7.23
C SER A 285 5.54 -6.76 -6.22
N GLU A 286 6.80 -6.41 -6.45
CA GLU A 286 7.53 -5.39 -5.68
C GLU A 286 7.45 -5.64 -4.16
N THR A 287 7.56 -6.91 -3.76
CA THR A 287 7.32 -7.37 -2.37
C THR A 287 8.53 -8.17 -1.88
N ASP A 288 8.92 -7.94 -0.63
CA ASP A 288 9.94 -8.71 0.07
C ASP A 288 9.24 -9.70 1.02
N ILE A 289 9.68 -10.95 1.00
CA ILE A 289 9.13 -12.03 1.83
C ILE A 289 10.30 -12.80 2.45
N ALA A 290 10.28 -12.96 3.78
CA ALA A 290 11.26 -13.73 4.51
C ALA A 290 10.60 -14.62 5.56
N ALA A 291 10.87 -15.92 5.54
CA ALA A 291 10.36 -16.84 6.55
C ALA A 291 11.31 -18.00 6.82
N SER A 292 11.10 -18.69 7.94
CA SER A 292 11.74 -19.98 8.18
C SER A 292 11.03 -21.06 7.36
N GLY A 293 11.75 -21.77 6.49
CA GLY A 293 11.16 -22.74 5.55
C GLY A 293 10.52 -22.08 4.32
N VAL A 294 9.35 -22.58 3.90
CA VAL A 294 8.67 -22.06 2.71
C VAL A 294 8.13 -20.65 2.99
N SER A 295 8.69 -19.67 2.29
CA SER A 295 8.35 -18.25 2.45
C SER A 295 7.20 -17.83 1.55
N LEU A 296 7.15 -18.34 0.32
CA LEU A 296 6.07 -18.07 -0.61
C LEU A 296 5.53 -19.39 -1.18
N THR A 297 4.24 -19.61 -1.01
CA THR A 297 3.51 -20.74 -1.61
C THR A 297 2.53 -20.22 -2.65
N LEU A 298 2.61 -20.76 -3.86
CA LEU A 298 1.68 -20.47 -4.95
C LEU A 298 0.77 -21.67 -5.17
N ASN A 299 -0.53 -21.47 -4.99
CA ASN A 299 -1.57 -22.37 -5.50
C ASN A 299 -1.79 -22.08 -7.00
N ASP A 300 -3.01 -22.17 -7.51
CA ASP A 300 -3.25 -22.05 -8.95
C ASP A 300 -3.26 -20.60 -9.45
N ASP A 301 -2.91 -20.41 -10.72
CA ASP A 301 -3.15 -19.19 -11.51
C ASP A 301 -2.57 -17.88 -10.92
N ASN A 302 -1.39 -17.93 -10.29
CA ASN A 302 -0.74 -16.73 -9.77
C ASN A 302 0.21 -16.09 -10.79
N SER A 303 0.36 -14.77 -10.70
CA SER A 303 1.39 -14.01 -11.41
C SER A 303 2.34 -13.33 -10.42
N VAL A 304 3.61 -13.72 -10.45
CA VAL A 304 4.66 -13.26 -9.54
C VAL A 304 5.72 -12.51 -10.33
N SER A 305 6.01 -11.27 -9.94
CA SER A 305 7.04 -10.47 -10.61
C SER A 305 7.76 -9.50 -9.69
N ASN A 306 9.09 -9.40 -9.77
CA ASN A 306 9.88 -8.46 -8.95
C ASN A 306 9.69 -8.70 -7.44
N VAL A 307 9.78 -9.95 -7.02
CA VAL A 307 9.62 -10.38 -5.62
C VAL A 307 10.94 -10.92 -5.11
N ARG A 308 11.30 -10.57 -3.87
CA ARG A 308 12.41 -11.20 -3.16
C ARG A 308 11.86 -12.19 -2.15
N VAL A 309 12.41 -13.40 -2.15
CA VAL A 309 12.04 -14.49 -1.24
C VAL A 309 13.29 -14.93 -0.50
N ARG A 310 13.27 -14.89 0.84
CA ARG A 310 14.42 -15.25 1.67
C ARG A 310 14.07 -16.30 2.70
N GLU A 311 14.82 -17.39 2.71
CA GLU A 311 14.78 -18.35 3.79
C GLU A 311 15.65 -17.83 4.95
N THR A 312 15.20 -18.01 6.21
CA THR A 312 15.89 -17.47 7.38
C THR A 312 16.47 -18.52 8.34
N ALA A 313 16.22 -19.82 8.12
CA ALA A 313 16.63 -20.92 8.99
C ALA A 313 17.68 -21.88 8.39
N GLY A 314 18.16 -21.64 7.17
CA GLY A 314 19.20 -22.39 6.48
C GLY A 314 18.81 -23.80 6.04
N SER A 315 17.52 -24.08 5.82
CA SER A 315 17.05 -25.45 5.56
C SER A 315 17.48 -26.04 4.20
N GLY A 316 17.98 -25.22 3.27
CA GLY A 316 18.39 -25.66 1.92
C GLY A 316 17.24 -26.20 1.06
N GLY A 317 16.00 -26.13 1.57
CA GLY A 317 14.79 -26.58 0.90
C GLY A 317 14.16 -25.50 0.01
N ALA A 318 12.89 -25.68 -0.33
CA ALA A 318 12.13 -24.72 -1.11
C ALA A 318 11.82 -23.46 -0.28
N SER A 319 12.29 -22.28 -0.70
CA SER A 319 11.81 -21.00 -0.16
C SER A 319 10.59 -20.52 -0.93
N LEU A 320 10.57 -20.81 -2.24
CA LEU A 320 9.42 -20.62 -3.11
C LEU A 320 8.88 -21.99 -3.53
N LEU A 321 7.65 -22.29 -3.13
CA LEU A 321 6.94 -23.50 -3.52
C LEU A 321 5.84 -23.15 -4.53
N VAL A 322 5.98 -23.64 -5.75
CA VAL A 322 4.95 -23.55 -6.80
C VAL A 322 4.14 -24.85 -6.78
N GLN A 323 3.09 -24.86 -5.96
CA GLN A 323 2.31 -26.06 -5.70
C GLN A 323 1.22 -26.28 -6.75
N GLY A 324 0.51 -25.21 -7.12
CA GLY A 324 -0.59 -25.27 -8.08
C GLY A 324 -0.15 -25.16 -9.54
N ASP A 325 -1.15 -25.14 -10.41
CA ASP A 325 -0.99 -25.08 -11.85
C ASP A 325 -1.10 -23.65 -12.39
N GLY A 326 -0.60 -23.42 -13.61
CA GLY A 326 -0.87 -22.17 -14.34
C GLY A 326 -0.18 -20.92 -13.79
N ASN A 327 0.84 -21.07 -12.94
CA ASN A 327 1.56 -19.93 -12.36
C ASN A 327 2.59 -19.36 -13.34
N SER A 328 2.74 -18.03 -13.32
CA SER A 328 3.82 -17.31 -13.99
C SER A 328 4.76 -16.70 -12.97
N VAL A 329 5.97 -17.21 -12.88
CA VAL A 329 7.02 -16.79 -11.94
C VAL A 329 8.16 -16.16 -12.70
N LYS A 330 8.30 -14.83 -12.58
CA LYS A 330 9.35 -14.09 -13.27
C LYS A 330 10.04 -13.06 -12.38
N CYS A 331 11.30 -12.77 -12.67
CA CYS A 331 12.05 -11.73 -11.95
C CYS A 331 12.03 -11.93 -10.42
N VAL A 332 12.02 -13.19 -9.96
CA VAL A 332 12.06 -13.51 -8.53
C VAL A 332 13.50 -13.72 -8.10
N THR A 333 13.91 -13.07 -7.02
CA THR A 333 15.20 -13.34 -6.37
C THR A 333 14.96 -14.20 -5.14
N VAL A 334 15.49 -15.42 -5.13
CA VAL A 334 15.42 -16.34 -3.99
C VAL A 334 16.78 -16.45 -3.32
N THR A 335 16.80 -16.40 -1.99
CA THR A 335 18.03 -16.36 -1.20
C THR A 335 17.97 -17.40 -0.09
N ASP A 336 19.05 -18.18 0.04
CA ASP A 336 19.24 -19.22 1.07
C ASP A 336 18.23 -20.38 0.98
N GLY A 337 17.63 -20.58 -0.20
CA GLY A 337 16.85 -21.75 -0.57
C GLY A 337 16.38 -21.70 -2.04
N GLY A 338 15.70 -22.76 -2.47
CA GLY A 338 15.40 -23.01 -3.89
C GLY A 338 13.99 -22.66 -4.33
N ILE A 339 13.77 -22.74 -5.65
CA ILE A 339 12.44 -22.77 -6.26
C ILE A 339 12.08 -24.21 -6.56
N THR A 340 11.02 -24.71 -5.92
CA THR A 340 10.50 -26.06 -6.14
C THR A 340 9.11 -25.98 -6.74
N VAL A 341 8.92 -26.70 -7.85
CA VAL A 341 7.64 -26.81 -8.55
C VAL A 341 7.11 -28.23 -8.36
N THR A 342 5.89 -28.35 -7.86
CA THR A 342 5.17 -29.64 -7.79
C THR A 342 3.95 -29.68 -8.70
N GLY A 343 3.40 -28.51 -9.05
CA GLY A 343 2.33 -28.39 -10.04
C GLY A 343 2.82 -28.53 -11.47
N SER A 344 1.89 -28.33 -12.40
CA SER A 344 2.05 -28.44 -13.85
C SER A 344 1.66 -27.15 -14.56
N SER A 345 2.01 -27.03 -15.84
CA SER A 345 1.65 -25.87 -16.67
C SER A 345 2.13 -24.52 -16.12
N ASN A 346 3.20 -24.51 -15.33
CA ASN A 346 3.80 -23.30 -14.80
C ASN A 346 4.88 -22.75 -15.73
N LEU A 347 5.13 -21.44 -15.69
CA LEU A 347 6.18 -20.74 -16.43
C LEU A 347 7.19 -20.11 -15.45
N LEU A 348 8.47 -20.46 -15.58
CA LEU A 348 9.57 -19.92 -14.76
C LEU A 348 10.67 -19.31 -15.63
N VAL A 349 10.83 -17.98 -15.60
CA VAL A 349 11.82 -17.27 -16.42
C VAL A 349 12.43 -16.09 -15.66
N ARG A 350 13.70 -15.75 -15.93
CA ARG A 350 14.37 -14.57 -15.33
C ARG A 350 14.44 -14.60 -13.80
N ASN A 351 14.46 -15.78 -13.20
CA ASN A 351 14.57 -15.93 -11.76
C ASN A 351 16.02 -16.13 -11.36
N HIS A 352 16.40 -15.57 -10.21
CA HIS A 352 17.75 -15.62 -9.67
C HIS A 352 17.69 -16.34 -8.33
N VAL A 353 18.48 -17.38 -8.15
CA VAL A 353 18.53 -18.15 -6.91
C VAL A 353 19.96 -18.16 -6.39
N HIS A 354 20.15 -17.82 -5.12
CA HIS A 354 21.46 -17.88 -4.50
C HIS A 354 21.46 -18.63 -3.17
N GLY A 355 22.58 -19.30 -2.87
CA GLY A 355 22.78 -19.98 -1.58
C GLY A 355 21.92 -21.25 -1.38
N ALA A 356 21.40 -21.83 -2.46
CA ALA A 356 20.58 -23.04 -2.43
C ALA A 356 21.38 -24.28 -2.85
N THR A 357 21.22 -25.40 -2.15
CA THR A 357 21.79 -26.70 -2.56
C THR A 357 21.18 -27.22 -3.85
N VAL A 358 19.87 -27.00 -4.02
CA VAL A 358 19.12 -27.30 -5.25
C VAL A 358 18.39 -26.04 -5.66
N PRO A 359 18.98 -25.19 -6.53
CA PRO A 359 18.40 -23.89 -6.88
C PRO A 359 17.04 -24.00 -7.57
N PHE A 360 16.88 -24.97 -8.46
CA PHE A 360 15.65 -25.21 -9.21
C PHE A 360 15.31 -26.70 -9.20
N SER A 361 14.08 -27.04 -8.82
CA SER A 361 13.48 -28.37 -8.98
C SER A 361 12.19 -28.24 -9.78
N ILE A 362 12.24 -28.55 -11.08
CA ILE A 362 11.14 -28.33 -12.03
C ILE A 362 10.85 -29.63 -12.79
N PRO A 363 9.71 -30.31 -12.53
CA PRO A 363 9.36 -31.54 -13.22
C PRO A 363 8.82 -31.27 -14.63
N ALA A 364 8.75 -32.35 -15.43
CA ALA A 364 8.14 -32.31 -16.76
C ALA A 364 6.69 -31.80 -16.73
N GLY A 365 6.25 -31.16 -17.80
CA GLY A 365 4.94 -30.51 -17.89
C GLY A 365 4.95 -29.03 -17.49
N ASN A 366 6.11 -28.48 -17.11
CA ASN A 366 6.32 -27.05 -16.88
C ASN A 366 7.23 -26.46 -17.96
N SER A 367 7.14 -25.14 -18.14
CA SER A 367 7.97 -24.38 -19.08
C SER A 367 8.94 -23.49 -18.30
N PHE A 368 10.21 -23.45 -18.71
CA PHE A 368 11.21 -22.61 -18.07
C PHE A 368 12.28 -22.18 -19.07
N GLY A 369 12.88 -21.01 -18.84
CA GLY A 369 14.06 -20.57 -19.59
C GLY A 369 15.33 -21.34 -19.16
N PRO A 370 16.44 -21.24 -19.91
CA PRO A 370 17.68 -21.96 -19.59
C PRO A 370 18.08 -21.75 -18.12
N ILE A 371 18.40 -22.84 -17.41
CA ILE A 371 18.96 -22.77 -16.06
C ILE A 371 20.47 -22.69 -16.19
N VAL A 372 21.05 -21.58 -15.73
CA VAL A 372 22.47 -21.26 -15.91
C VAL A 372 23.10 -21.08 -14.55
N ASP A 373 24.04 -21.97 -14.21
CA ASP A 373 24.91 -21.79 -13.05
C ASP A 373 26.01 -20.80 -13.42
N VAL A 374 26.08 -19.72 -12.66
CA VAL A 374 27.03 -18.62 -12.84
C VAL A 374 27.90 -18.39 -11.61
N ALA A 375 27.90 -19.34 -10.67
CA ALA A 375 28.72 -19.27 -9.47
C ALA A 375 30.21 -19.13 -9.82
N GLY A 376 30.85 -18.08 -9.28
CA GLY A 376 32.27 -17.83 -9.48
C GLY A 376 32.70 -17.43 -10.91
N ALA A 377 31.75 -17.17 -11.81
CA ALA A 377 32.05 -16.86 -13.22
C ALA A 377 32.76 -15.51 -13.44
N GLY A 378 32.54 -14.54 -12.53
CA GLY A 378 33.00 -13.16 -12.71
C GLY A 378 32.23 -12.45 -13.83
N ASP A 379 32.66 -12.63 -15.09
CA ASP A 379 31.97 -12.12 -16.27
C ASP A 379 30.94 -13.13 -16.78
N LEU A 380 29.66 -12.80 -16.63
CA LEU A 380 28.54 -13.64 -17.03
C LEU A 380 28.52 -13.97 -18.52
N SER A 381 29.01 -13.07 -19.39
CA SER A 381 29.00 -13.29 -20.84
C SER A 381 29.85 -14.48 -21.29
N SER A 382 30.78 -14.92 -20.43
CA SER A 382 31.61 -16.11 -20.65
C SER A 382 30.86 -17.44 -20.43
N VAL A 383 29.69 -17.40 -19.80
CA VAL A 383 28.89 -18.59 -19.46
C VAL A 383 27.84 -18.83 -20.54
N ALA A 384 27.79 -20.05 -21.08
CA ALA A 384 26.83 -20.40 -22.11
C ALA A 384 25.37 -20.16 -21.65
N ASN A 385 24.57 -19.54 -22.51
CA ASN A 385 23.15 -19.22 -22.30
C ASN A 385 22.85 -18.19 -21.19
N SER A 386 23.85 -17.61 -20.52
CA SER A 386 23.64 -16.58 -19.48
C SER A 386 22.98 -15.31 -20.04
N GLU A 387 23.24 -14.99 -21.30
CA GLU A 387 22.66 -13.84 -22.01
C GLU A 387 21.26 -14.12 -22.59
N HIS A 388 20.74 -15.35 -22.46
CA HIS A 388 19.42 -15.67 -22.96
C HIS A 388 18.37 -14.82 -22.22
N PRO A 389 17.46 -14.11 -22.92
CA PRO A 389 16.58 -13.13 -22.30
C PRO A 389 15.60 -13.72 -21.29
N LEU A 390 15.44 -15.04 -21.25
CA LEU A 390 14.58 -15.77 -20.30
C LEU A 390 15.38 -16.60 -19.28
N ALA A 391 16.72 -16.53 -19.26
CA ALA A 391 17.56 -17.36 -18.40
C ALA A 391 17.17 -17.26 -16.93
N ASN A 392 17.21 -18.39 -16.24
CA ASN A 392 17.14 -18.48 -14.79
C ASN A 392 18.57 -18.69 -14.27
N LEU A 393 19.04 -17.84 -13.36
CA LEU A 393 20.41 -17.85 -12.87
C LEU A 393 20.51 -18.49 -11.48
N ALA A 394 21.55 -19.30 -11.28
CA ALA A 394 21.94 -19.83 -9.97
C ALA A 394 23.36 -19.38 -9.62
N TYR A 395 23.63 -18.93 -8.39
CA TYR A 395 24.98 -18.51 -7.96
C TYR A 395 25.24 -18.54 -6.44
#